data_AF-A0A0W1DVU6-F1
#
_entry.id   AF-A0A0W1DVU6-F1
#
_cell.length_a   1.000
_cell.length_b   1.000
_cell.length_c   1.000
_cell.angle_alpha   90.00
_cell.angle_beta   90.00
_cell.angle_gamma   90.00
#
_symmetry.space_group_name_H-M   'P 1'
#
loop_
_entity.id
_entity.type
_entity.pdbx_description
1 polymer ?
#
loop_
_entity_poly.entity_id
_entity_poly.type
_entity_poly.pdbx_seq_one_letter_code
_entity_poly.pdbx_strand_id
1 'polypeptide(L)'
;MARITLRLDDALHDRLVAAARGIGTTPSAYIRDILDRYEGHDPAGYHARFDELHATAIQTLAILAKSIGRRSPETLEEGLADARRLLRERGLLDPEQDRA
;
A
#
# COMPACT_ATOMS: atom_id res chain seq x y z
N MET A 1 13.50 -6.50 -28.30
CA MET A 1 13.27 -6.77 -26.87
C MET A 1 14.47 -7.51 -26.31
N ALA A 2 15.00 -7.08 -25.16
CA ALA A 2 15.97 -7.86 -24.41
C ALA A 2 15.29 -9.09 -23.79
N ARG A 3 16.03 -10.20 -23.63
CA ARG A 3 15.52 -11.44 -23.03
C ARG A 3 16.10 -11.62 -21.64
N ILE A 4 15.23 -11.72 -20.64
CA ILE A 4 15.61 -12.08 -19.27
C ILE A 4 15.21 -13.55 -19.03
N THR A 5 16.06 -14.31 -18.35
CA THR A 5 15.75 -15.67 -17.90
C THR A 5 15.74 -15.67 -16.37
N LEU A 6 14.62 -16.06 -15.77
CA LEU A 6 14.46 -16.14 -14.33
C LEU A 6 14.17 -17.58 -13.95
N ARG A 7 14.78 -18.05 -12.86
CA ARG A 7 14.36 -19.29 -12.18
C ARG A 7 13.47 -18.88 -11.01
N LEU A 8 12.28 -19.43 -10.97
CA LEU A 8 11.31 -19.20 -9.90
C LEU A 8 11.18 -20.49 -9.10
N ASP A 9 10.88 -20.40 -7.82
CA ASP A 9 10.37 -21.55 -7.08
C ASP A 9 8.99 -21.95 -7.62
N ASP A 10 8.67 -23.23 -7.50
CA ASP A 10 7.44 -23.80 -8.06
C ASP A 10 6.18 -23.12 -7.49
N ALA A 11 6.19 -22.77 -6.21
CA ALA A 11 5.05 -22.12 -5.58
C ALA A 11 4.79 -20.72 -6.15
N LEU A 12 5.84 -19.93 -6.40
CA LEU A 12 5.72 -18.64 -7.07
C LEU A 12 5.29 -18.81 -8.53
N HIS A 13 5.87 -19.75 -9.25
CA HIS A 13 5.48 -20.06 -10.62
C HIS A 13 3.98 -20.38 -10.72
N ASP A 14 3.47 -21.25 -9.86
CA ASP A 14 2.07 -21.66 -9.86
C ASP A 14 1.12 -20.51 -9.55
N ARG A 15 1.48 -19.64 -8.59
CA ARG A 15 0.70 -18.42 -8.30
C ARG A 15 0.63 -17.49 -9.51
N LEU A 16 1.75 -17.28 -10.22
CA LEU A 16 1.78 -16.42 -11.40
C LEU A 16 0.95 -16.99 -12.55
N VAL A 17 1.03 -18.31 -12.78
CA VAL A 17 0.22 -18.98 -13.81
C VAL A 17 -1.27 -18.91 -13.47
N ALA A 18 -1.65 -19.15 -12.20
CA ALA A 18 -3.03 -19.04 -11.76
C ALA A 18 -3.58 -17.62 -11.91
N ALA A 19 -2.80 -16.61 -11.52
CA ALA A 19 -3.20 -15.21 -11.66
C ALA A 19 -3.35 -14.79 -13.12
N ALA A 20 -2.41 -15.17 -13.99
CA ALA A 20 -2.49 -14.90 -15.43
C ALA A 20 -3.74 -15.52 -16.06
N ARG A 21 -4.06 -16.78 -15.70
CA ARG A 21 -5.30 -17.44 -16.12
C ARG A 21 -6.54 -16.72 -15.59
N GLY A 22 -6.53 -16.28 -14.34
CA GLY A 22 -7.65 -15.56 -13.71
C GLY A 22 -8.06 -14.29 -14.43
N ILE A 23 -7.13 -13.63 -15.12
CA ILE A 23 -7.40 -12.43 -15.93
C ILE A 23 -7.36 -12.69 -17.46
N GLY A 24 -7.29 -13.96 -17.87
CA GLY A 24 -7.35 -14.34 -19.29
C GLY A 24 -6.11 -13.99 -20.12
N THR A 25 -4.91 -13.93 -19.52
CA THR A 25 -3.66 -13.59 -20.21
C THR A 25 -2.60 -14.69 -20.10
N THR A 26 -1.50 -14.55 -20.85
CA THR A 26 -0.36 -15.47 -20.76
C THR A 26 0.52 -15.12 -19.55
N PRO A 27 1.21 -16.11 -18.93
CA PRO A 27 2.13 -15.82 -17.82
C PRO A 27 3.19 -14.78 -18.18
N SER A 28 3.74 -14.81 -19.39
CA SER A 28 4.74 -13.83 -19.84
C SER A 28 4.18 -12.43 -20.06
N ALA A 29 2.91 -12.30 -20.46
CA ALA A 29 2.24 -11.00 -20.55
C ALA A 29 1.91 -10.46 -19.16
N TYR A 30 1.44 -11.31 -18.25
CA TYR A 30 1.18 -10.96 -16.86
C TYR A 30 2.43 -10.48 -16.12
N ILE A 31 3.56 -11.20 -16.26
CA ILE A 31 4.83 -10.83 -15.62
C ILE A 31 5.35 -9.50 -16.18
N ARG A 32 5.25 -9.27 -17.50
CA ARG A 32 5.64 -7.99 -18.10
C ARG A 32 4.80 -6.84 -17.56
N ASP A 33 3.49 -7.01 -17.49
CA ASP A 33 2.59 -6.01 -16.91
C ASP A 33 2.88 -5.70 -15.43
N ILE A 34 3.27 -6.70 -14.64
CA ILE A 34 3.74 -6.46 -13.26
C ILE A 34 5.03 -5.64 -13.24
N LEU A 35 6.00 -5.99 -14.09
CA LEU A 35 7.28 -5.28 -14.17
C LEU A 35 7.07 -3.83 -14.64
N ASP A 36 6.24 -3.60 -15.66
CA ASP A 36 5.89 -2.27 -16.16
C ASP A 36 5.23 -1.41 -15.06
N ARG A 37 4.32 -2.02 -14.27
CA ARG A 37 3.69 -1.37 -13.11
C ARG A 37 4.66 -1.07 -11.97
N TYR A 38 5.69 -1.88 -11.78
CA TYR A 38 6.69 -1.71 -10.74
C TYR A 38 7.77 -0.69 -11.13
N GLU A 39 8.17 -0.64 -12.40
CA GLU A 39 9.10 0.36 -12.94
C GLU A 39 8.48 1.77 -13.06
N GLY A 40 7.19 1.93 -12.72
CA GLY A 40 6.51 3.23 -12.72
C GLY A 40 6.21 3.77 -14.11
N HIS A 41 6.24 2.93 -15.15
CA HIS A 41 5.85 3.32 -16.51
C HIS A 41 4.33 3.39 -16.73
N ASP A 42 3.55 2.93 -15.74
CA ASP A 42 2.12 3.20 -15.65
C ASP A 42 1.89 4.47 -14.80
N PRO A 43 1.31 5.55 -15.35
CA PRO A 43 0.91 6.74 -14.57
C PRO A 43 -0.09 6.41 -13.44
N ALA A 44 -0.78 5.27 -13.55
CA ALA A 44 -1.66 4.69 -12.53
C ALA A 44 -1.04 3.43 -11.88
N GLY A 45 0.29 3.30 -11.90
CA GLY A 45 1.03 2.14 -11.42
C GLY A 45 0.90 1.90 -9.92
N TYR A 46 1.50 0.80 -9.45
CA TYR A 46 1.38 0.33 -8.07
C TYR A 46 1.69 1.46 -7.06
N HIS A 47 2.77 2.21 -7.27
CA HIS A 47 3.14 3.34 -6.41
C HIS A 47 2.14 4.51 -6.47
N ALA A 48 1.71 4.92 -7.66
CA ALA A 48 0.76 6.04 -7.83
C ALA A 48 -0.61 5.76 -7.19
N ARG A 49 -1.12 4.51 -7.27
CA ARG A 49 -2.40 4.14 -6.62
C ARG A 49 -2.31 4.13 -5.10
N PHE A 50 -1.17 3.72 -4.55
CA PHE A 50 -0.97 3.81 -3.11
C PHE A 50 -0.83 5.27 -2.67
N ASP A 51 -0.26 6.14 -3.49
CA ASP A 51 -0.19 7.58 -3.21
C ASP A 51 -1.58 8.24 -3.24
N GLU A 52 -2.44 7.90 -4.20
CA GLU A 52 -3.82 8.42 -4.25
C GLU A 52 -4.67 7.93 -3.06
N LEU A 53 -4.57 6.64 -2.70
CA LEU A 53 -5.25 6.08 -1.54
C LEU A 53 -4.73 6.71 -0.24
N HIS A 54 -3.41 6.86 -0.10
CA HIS A 54 -2.82 7.55 1.05
C HIS A 54 -3.27 9.01 1.12
N ALA A 55 -3.23 9.74 0.00
CA ALA A 55 -3.65 11.14 -0.04
C ALA A 55 -5.12 11.30 0.39
N THR A 56 -5.99 10.39 -0.07
CA THR A 56 -7.41 10.37 0.31
C THR A 56 -7.61 10.06 1.79
N ALA A 57 -6.87 9.07 2.32
CA ALA A 57 -6.91 8.72 3.73
C ALA A 57 -6.44 9.89 4.62
N ILE A 58 -5.33 10.54 4.26
CA ILE A 58 -4.80 11.70 4.98
C ILE A 58 -5.83 12.84 5.00
N GLN A 59 -6.41 13.18 3.85
CA GLN A 59 -7.42 14.24 3.77
C GLN A 59 -8.64 13.94 4.62
N THR A 60 -9.15 12.71 4.55
CA THR A 60 -10.31 12.27 5.34
C THR A 60 -10.01 12.35 6.84
N LEU A 61 -8.88 11.80 7.28
CA LEU A 61 -8.48 11.81 8.69
C LEU A 61 -8.25 13.24 9.21
N ALA A 62 -7.68 14.14 8.39
CA ALA A 62 -7.50 15.54 8.76
C ALA A 62 -8.84 16.27 8.97
N ILE A 63 -9.80 16.06 8.07
CA ILE A 63 -11.16 16.61 8.20
C ILE A 63 -11.84 16.07 9.46
N LEU A 64 -11.74 14.77 9.71
CA LEU A 64 -12.29 14.13 10.89
C LEU A 64 -11.66 14.66 12.17
N ALA A 65 -10.33 14.74 12.25
CA ALA A 65 -9.62 15.30 13.39
C ALA A 65 -10.07 16.74 13.68
N LYS A 66 -10.21 17.58 12.64
CA LYS A 66 -10.71 18.95 12.81
C LYS A 66 -12.15 18.98 13.31
N SER A 67 -13.00 18.10 12.78
CA SER A 67 -14.42 18.01 13.12
C SER A 67 -14.66 17.49 14.54
N ILE A 68 -13.91 16.48 14.96
CA ILE A 68 -13.98 15.89 16.31
C ILE A 68 -13.34 16.83 17.31
N GLY A 69 -12.14 17.34 17.05
CA GLY A 69 -11.45 18.24 17.98
C GLY A 69 -12.21 19.53 18.28
N ARG A 70 -13.09 19.97 17.37
CA ARG A 70 -14.02 21.09 17.63
C ARG A 70 -15.21 20.75 18.53
N ARG A 71 -15.64 19.47 18.56
CA ARG A 71 -16.85 19.02 19.26
C ARG A 71 -16.55 18.31 20.57
N SER A 72 -15.46 17.55 20.61
CA SER A 72 -15.01 16.73 21.73
C SER A 72 -13.49 16.55 21.63
N PRO A 73 -12.70 17.53 22.09
CA PRO A 73 -11.24 17.45 22.07
C PRO A 73 -10.68 16.26 22.86
N GLU A 74 -11.32 15.87 23.96
CA GLU A 74 -10.97 14.71 24.78
C GLU A 74 -11.06 13.40 23.99
N THR A 75 -12.14 13.20 23.21
CA THR A 75 -12.28 12.01 22.35
C THR A 75 -11.20 11.96 21.27
N LEU A 76 -10.81 13.11 20.72
CA LEU A 76 -9.72 13.16 19.75
C LEU A 76 -8.39 12.76 20.39
N GLU A 77 -8.10 13.23 21.59
CA GLU A 77 -6.87 12.92 22.32
C GLU A 77 -6.78 11.42 22.63
N GLU A 78 -7.83 10.82 23.19
CA GLU A 78 -7.91 9.38 23.47
C GLU A 78 -7.72 8.55 22.18
N GLY A 79 -8.42 8.92 21.11
CA GLY A 79 -8.32 8.22 19.82
C GLY A 79 -6.92 8.32 19.19
N LEU A 80 -6.24 9.45 19.31
CA LEU A 80 -4.85 9.62 18.84
C LEU A 80 -3.87 8.79 19.67
N ALA A 81 -4.07 8.71 20.99
CA ALA A 81 -3.25 7.86 21.86
C ALA A 81 -3.40 6.37 21.49
N ASP A 82 -4.63 5.90 21.28
CA ASP A 82 -4.91 4.54 20.84
C ASP A 82 -4.33 4.23 19.45
N ALA A 83 -4.48 5.15 18.50
CA ALA A 83 -3.88 5.00 17.17
C ALA A 83 -2.36 4.86 17.26
N ARG A 84 -1.70 5.70 18.06
CA ARG A 84 -0.24 5.64 18.26
C ARG A 84 0.19 4.32 18.89
N ARG A 85 -0.56 3.82 19.88
CA ARG A 85 -0.33 2.50 20.49
C ARG A 85 -0.42 1.38 19.46
N LEU A 86 -1.48 1.36 18.64
CA LEU A 86 -1.67 0.34 17.60
C LEU A 86 -0.59 0.37 16.51
N LEU A 87 -0.12 1.57 16.14
CA LEU A 87 0.97 1.73 15.18
C LEU A 87 2.30 1.22 15.76
N ARG A 88 2.58 1.52 17.03
CA ARG A 88 3.75 1.01 17.76
C ARG A 88 3.76 -0.52 17.82
N GLU A 89 2.65 -1.13 18.22
CA GLU A 89 2.49 -2.60 18.30
C GLU A 89 2.75 -3.29 16.94
N ARG A 90 2.53 -2.58 15.83
CA ARG A 90 2.77 -3.08 14.47
C ARG A 90 4.13 -2.69 13.88
N GLY A 91 4.95 -1.93 14.61
CA GLY A 91 6.24 -1.42 14.10
C GLY A 91 6.09 -0.42 12.95
N LEU A 92 4.99 0.33 12.93
CA LEU A 92 4.65 1.28 11.87
C LEU A 92 4.92 2.75 12.24
N LEU A 93 5.39 3.02 13.46
CA LEU A 93 5.84 4.36 13.83
C LEU A 93 7.25 4.60 13.33
N ASP A 94 7.50 5.81 12.85
CA ASP A 94 8.87 6.27 12.63
C ASP A 94 9.65 6.22 13.97
N PRO A 95 10.94 5.81 13.98
CA PRO A 95 11.76 5.81 15.18
C PRO A 95 11.80 7.13 15.95
N GLU A 96 11.60 8.28 15.30
CA GLU A 96 11.48 9.58 15.98
C GLU A 96 10.11 9.75 16.65
N GLN A 97 9.04 9.30 15.99
CA GLN A 97 7.69 9.30 16.52
C GLN A 97 7.48 8.25 17.61
N ASP A 98 8.31 7.21 17.67
CA ASP A 98 8.22 6.19 18.70
C ASP A 98 8.81 6.66 20.04
N ARG A 99 9.82 7.54 19.98
CA ARG A 99 10.58 8.07 21.12
C ARG A 99 9.90 9.22 21.89
N ALA A 100 8.90 9.87 21.30
CA ALA A 100 8.17 11.01 21.86
C ALA A 100 6.84 10.59 22.49
#